data_AF-A0A519SNA0-F1
#
_entry.id   AF-A0A519SNA0-F1
#
_cell.length_a   1.000
_cell.length_b   1.000
_cell.length_c   1.000
_cell.angle_alpha   90.00
_cell.angle_beta   90.00
_cell.angle_gamma   90.00
#
_symmetry.space_group_name_H-M   'P 1'
#
loop_
_entity.id
_entity.type
_entity.pdbx_description
1 polymer ?
#
loop_
_entity_poly.entity_id
_entity_poly.type
_entity_poly.pdbx_seq_one_letter_code
_entity_poly.pdbx_strand_id
1 'polypeptide(L)'
;LVLGFTFKENCPDVRNTKVIDIVRELEGYNTNVSVYDPWAEPQEVLHEYGLKTTKDFNDIKDKKYEAIILTVSHDDFLNLDINSLKNVNAVLYDVKGFLKKEDVDARL
;
A
#
# COMPACT_ATOMS: atom_id res chain seq x y z
N LEU A 1 -6.51 1.53 -0.05
CA LEU A 1 -5.21 1.44 -0.75
C LEU A 1 -4.17 0.95 0.23
N VAL A 2 -3.46 -0.12 -0.12
CA VAL A 2 -2.27 -0.58 0.61
C VAL A 2 -1.06 -0.12 -0.19
N LEU A 3 -0.19 0.68 0.45
CA LEU A 3 1.09 1.12 -0.09
C LEU A 3 2.18 0.21 0.44
N GLY A 4 2.91 -0.42 -0.48
CA GLY A 4 3.91 -1.42 -0.16
C GLY A 4 3.30 -2.82 -0.03
N PHE A 5 4.04 -3.81 -0.48
CA PHE A 5 3.69 -5.23 -0.42
C PHE A 5 4.93 -6.11 -0.24
N THR A 6 6.12 -5.64 -0.64
CA THR A 6 7.36 -6.40 -0.50
C THR A 6 7.69 -6.76 0.96
N PHE A 7 8.55 -7.76 1.15
CA PHE A 7 9.01 -8.21 2.46
C PHE A 7 9.80 -7.12 3.19
N LYS A 8 10.58 -6.32 2.44
CA LYS A 8 11.41 -5.24 2.97
C LYS A 8 11.42 -4.03 2.03
N GLU A 9 11.80 -2.88 2.57
CA GLU A 9 11.94 -1.65 1.78
C GLU A 9 12.98 -1.76 0.65
N ASN A 10 12.72 -1.02 -0.42
CA ASN A 10 13.56 -0.82 -1.60
C ASN A 10 14.10 -2.14 -2.21
N CYS A 11 13.26 -3.18 -2.21
CA CYS A 11 13.62 -4.51 -2.68
C CYS A 11 12.40 -5.23 -3.25
N PRO A 12 12.52 -5.89 -4.42
CA PRO A 12 11.39 -6.54 -5.07
C PRO A 12 10.96 -7.86 -4.41
N ASP A 13 11.63 -8.33 -3.36
CA ASP A 13 11.32 -9.62 -2.75
C ASP A 13 9.94 -9.59 -2.08
N VAL A 14 8.99 -10.36 -2.60
CA VAL A 14 7.63 -10.46 -2.06
C VAL A 14 7.44 -11.73 -1.25
N ARG A 15 8.43 -12.63 -1.19
CA ARG A 15 8.29 -13.92 -0.51
C ARG A 15 8.24 -13.72 1.00
N ASN A 16 7.29 -14.37 1.66
CA ASN A 16 7.03 -14.25 3.11
C ASN A 16 6.64 -12.86 3.60
N THR A 17 6.10 -12.00 2.72
CA THR A 17 5.56 -10.72 3.17
C THR A 17 4.37 -10.93 4.10
N LYS A 18 4.36 -10.22 5.25
CA LYS A 18 3.20 -10.22 6.17
C LYS A 18 2.11 -9.22 5.74
N VAL A 19 2.37 -8.45 4.69
CA VAL A 19 1.37 -7.51 4.15
C VAL A 19 0.14 -8.25 3.62
N ILE A 20 0.32 -9.51 3.18
CA ILE A 20 -0.81 -10.34 2.73
C ILE A 20 -1.87 -10.53 3.82
N ASP A 21 -1.48 -10.68 5.08
CA ASP A 21 -2.42 -10.87 6.19
C ASP A 21 -3.31 -9.62 6.35
N ILE A 22 -2.73 -8.43 6.22
CA ILE A 22 -3.45 -7.15 6.24
C ILE A 22 -4.44 -7.08 5.08
N VAL A 23 -3.99 -7.44 3.87
CA VAL A 23 -4.84 -7.41 2.67
C VAL A 23 -6.02 -8.37 2.80
N ARG A 24 -5.79 -9.61 3.26
CA ARG A 24 -6.84 -10.63 3.42
C ARG A 24 -7.84 -10.27 4.50
N GLU A 25 -7.39 -9.71 5.61
CA GLU A 25 -8.26 -9.23 6.68
C GLU A 25 -9.18 -8.10 6.17
N LEU A 26 -8.63 -7.14 5.42
CA LEU A 26 -9.43 -6.07 4.80
C LEU A 26 -10.44 -6.60 3.78
N GLU A 27 -10.04 -7.54 2.92
CA GLU A 27 -10.96 -8.21 1.99
C GLU A 27 -12.07 -8.97 2.73
N GLY A 28 -11.76 -9.55 3.90
CA GLY A 28 -12.72 -10.22 4.79
C GLY A 28 -13.84 -9.32 5.31
N TYR A 29 -13.61 -8.01 5.42
CA TYR A 29 -14.63 -7.00 5.73
C TYR A 29 -15.44 -6.54 4.50
N ASN A 30 -15.40 -7.29 3.39
CA ASN A 30 -16.03 -6.94 2.12
C ASN A 30 -15.55 -5.60 1.54
N THR A 31 -14.31 -5.21 1.82
CA THR A 31 -13.72 -3.97 1.26
C THR A 31 -13.05 -4.22 -0.08
N ASN A 32 -13.00 -3.20 -0.94
CA ASN A 32 -12.27 -3.26 -2.20
C ASN A 32 -10.82 -2.79 -1.99
N VAL A 33 -9.89 -3.75 -1.93
CA VAL A 33 -8.48 -3.48 -1.65
C VAL A 33 -7.71 -3.32 -2.96
N SER A 34 -7.08 -2.15 -3.13
CA SER A 34 -6.04 -1.94 -4.15
C SER A 34 -4.68 -1.94 -3.49
N VAL A 35 -3.70 -2.59 -4.10
CA VAL A 35 -2.33 -2.68 -3.60
C VAL A 35 -1.39 -2.08 -4.64
N TYR A 36 -0.59 -1.10 -4.20
CA TYR A 36 0.42 -0.44 -5.01
C TYR A 36 1.78 -0.57 -4.36
N ASP A 37 2.73 -1.12 -5.12
CA ASP A 37 4.12 -1.19 -4.72
C ASP A 37 5.01 -1.05 -5.97
N PRO A 38 5.89 -0.04 -6.06
CA PRO A 38 6.74 0.17 -7.22
C PRO A 38 7.82 -0.92 -7.40
N TRP A 39 8.14 -1.67 -6.33
CA TRP A 39 9.14 -2.73 -6.33
C TRP A 39 8.55 -4.13 -6.52
N ALA A 40 7.28 -4.36 -6.17
CA ALA A 40 6.66 -5.67 -6.30
C ALA A 40 6.29 -5.98 -7.76
N GLU A 41 6.72 -7.13 -8.28
CA GLU A 41 6.33 -7.57 -9.62
C GLU A 41 4.90 -8.15 -9.60
N PRO A 42 3.92 -7.57 -10.32
CA PRO A 42 2.52 -8.04 -10.25
C PRO A 42 2.31 -9.51 -10.60
N GLN A 43 3.10 -10.06 -11.52
CA GLN A 43 3.01 -11.47 -11.89
C GLN A 43 3.48 -12.39 -10.76
N GLU A 44 4.52 -11.99 -10.03
CA GLU A 44 5.04 -12.76 -8.89
C GLU A 44 4.05 -12.73 -7.73
N VAL A 45 3.49 -11.56 -7.42
CA VAL A 45 2.47 -11.45 -6.35
C VAL A 45 1.21 -12.25 -6.67
N LEU A 46 0.77 -12.25 -7.94
CA LEU A 46 -0.37 -13.05 -8.37
C LEU A 46 -0.08 -14.55 -8.27
N HIS A 47 1.13 -14.98 -8.64
CA HIS A 47 1.53 -16.38 -8.57
C HIS A 47 1.62 -16.89 -7.13
N GLU A 48 2.28 -16.13 -6.25
CA GLU A 48 2.55 -16.52 -4.86
C GLU A 48 1.31 -16.38 -3.96
N TYR A 49 0.52 -15.31 -4.14
CA TYR A 49 -0.56 -14.96 -3.20
C TYR A 49 -1.95 -14.91 -3.83
N GLY A 50 -2.08 -15.07 -5.14
CA GLY A 50 -3.37 -14.93 -5.83
C GLY A 50 -3.95 -13.52 -5.73
N LEU A 51 -3.10 -12.51 -5.52
CA LEU A 51 -3.47 -11.13 -5.30
C LEU A 51 -3.06 -10.27 -6.50
N LYS A 52 -3.93 -9.33 -6.90
CA LYS A 52 -3.59 -8.34 -7.92
C LYS A 52 -2.91 -7.15 -7.26
N THR A 53 -1.71 -6.82 -7.71
CA THR A 53 -0.98 -5.60 -7.36
C THR A 53 -0.69 -4.80 -8.61
N THR A 54 -0.38 -3.52 -8.45
CA THR A 54 0.16 -2.69 -9.52
C THR A 54 1.44 -1.99 -9.08
N LYS A 55 2.37 -1.88 -10.03
CA LYS A 55 3.58 -1.06 -9.93
C LYS A 55 3.48 0.24 -10.72
N ASP A 56 2.43 0.42 -11.52
CA ASP A 56 2.21 1.63 -12.31
C ASP A 56 1.31 2.59 -11.54
N PHE A 57 1.84 3.77 -11.22
CA PHE A 57 1.09 4.82 -10.54
C PHE A 57 -0.15 5.26 -11.34
N ASN A 58 -0.13 5.14 -12.67
CA ASN A 58 -1.28 5.48 -13.52
C ASN A 58 -2.53 4.63 -13.20
N ASP A 59 -2.36 3.43 -12.66
CA ASP A 59 -3.49 2.56 -12.30
C ASP A 59 -4.23 3.02 -11.04
N ILE A 60 -3.63 3.92 -10.27
CA ILE A 60 -4.18 4.40 -8.99
C ILE A 60 -4.38 5.92 -8.92
N LYS A 61 -3.71 6.72 -9.76
CA LYS A 61 -3.70 8.19 -9.68
C LYS A 61 -5.09 8.84 -9.75
N ASP A 62 -5.99 8.27 -10.54
CA ASP A 62 -7.34 8.83 -10.77
C ASP A 62 -8.38 8.26 -9.78
N LYS A 63 -7.95 7.38 -8.87
CA LYS A 63 -8.81 6.77 -7.86
C LYS A 63 -8.74 7.57 -6.56
N LYS A 64 -9.84 7.53 -5.81
CA LYS A 64 -9.92 8.08 -4.46
C LYS A 64 -10.18 6.96 -3.48
N TYR A 65 -9.47 6.98 -2.36
CA TYR A 65 -9.56 5.95 -1.34
C TYR A 65 -10.06 6.52 -0.02
N GLU A 66 -10.88 5.74 0.68
CA GLU A 66 -11.39 6.06 2.03
C GLU A 66 -10.38 5.68 3.12
N ALA A 67 -9.47 4.75 2.82
CA ALA A 67 -8.36 4.39 3.69
C ALA A 67 -7.11 4.12 2.87
N ILE A 68 -5.98 4.63 3.34
CA ILE A 68 -4.66 4.39 2.81
C ILE A 68 -3.80 3.86 3.96
N ILE A 69 -3.13 2.73 3.73
CA ILE A 69 -2.29 2.08 4.73
C ILE A 69 -0.89 1.93 4.14
N LEU A 70 0.09 2.57 4.76
CA LEU A 70 1.49 2.42 4.41
C LEU A 70 2.10 1.27 5.21
N THR A 71 2.44 0.18 4.53
CA THR A 71 2.93 -1.06 5.16
C THR A 71 4.43 -1.27 5.01
N VAL A 72 5.03 -0.73 3.94
CA VAL A 72 6.47 -0.81 3.66
C VAL A 72 7.01 0.58 3.35
N SER A 73 8.17 0.89 3.90
CA SER A 73 8.80 2.22 3.87
C SER A 73 9.71 2.42 2.65
N HIS A 74 9.16 2.30 1.45
CA HIS A 74 9.92 2.60 0.23
C HIS A 74 10.18 4.10 0.09
N ASP A 75 11.38 4.47 -0.36
CA ASP A 75 11.75 5.88 -0.54
C ASP A 75 10.88 6.58 -1.59
N ASP A 76 10.36 5.82 -2.56
CA ASP A 76 9.39 6.28 -3.56
C ASP A 76 8.16 6.95 -2.93
N PHE A 77 7.74 6.50 -1.75
CA PHE A 77 6.55 7.03 -1.06
C PHE A 77 6.77 8.41 -0.44
N LEU A 78 8.03 8.86 -0.23
CA LEU A 78 8.31 10.22 0.25
C LEU A 78 8.00 11.29 -0.81
N ASN A 79 8.09 10.92 -2.09
CA ASN A 79 7.84 11.81 -3.22
C ASN A 79 6.41 11.62 -3.79
N LEU A 80 5.66 10.67 -3.25
CA LEU A 80 4.30 10.38 -3.70
C LEU A 80 3.31 11.39 -3.08
N ASP A 81 2.50 12.03 -3.91
CA ASP A 81 1.39 12.85 -3.42
C ASP A 81 0.22 11.97 -2.94
N ILE A 82 0.37 11.42 -1.73
CA ILE A 82 -0.64 10.55 -1.10
C ILE A 82 -1.94 11.33 -0.87
N ASN A 83 -1.86 12.64 -0.61
CA ASN A 83 -3.04 13.48 -0.39
C ASN A 83 -3.92 13.54 -1.65
N SER A 84 -3.32 13.54 -2.85
CA SER A 84 -4.09 13.42 -4.09
C SER A 84 -4.89 12.13 -4.21
N LEU A 85 -4.55 11.07 -3.47
CA LEU A 85 -5.26 9.78 -3.50
C LEU A 85 -6.34 9.68 -2.41
N LYS A 86 -6.35 10.61 -1.45
CA LYS A 86 -7.32 10.64 -0.34
C LYS A 86 -8.69 11.15 -0.81
N ASN A 87 -9.75 10.48 -0.36
CA ASN A 87 -11.09 11.06 -0.32
C ASN A 87 -11.25 12.03 0.87
N VAL A 88 -12.35 12.80 0.93
CA VAL A 88 -12.56 13.88 1.92
C VAL A 88 -12.35 13.44 3.37
N ASN A 89 -12.84 12.25 3.74
CA ASN A 89 -12.74 11.70 5.10
C ASN A 89 -11.75 10.52 5.17
N ALA A 90 -10.76 10.50 4.28
CA ALA A 90 -9.87 9.35 4.20
C ALA A 90 -8.86 9.31 5.34
N VAL A 91 -8.61 8.10 5.85
CA VAL A 91 -7.60 7.86 6.88
C VAL A 91 -6.29 7.41 6.23
N LEU A 92 -5.17 8.00 6.63
CA LEU A 92 -3.82 7.52 6.33
C LEU A 92 -3.20 6.92 7.60
N TYR A 93 -2.95 5.61 7.56
CA TYR A 93 -2.29 4.87 8.62
C TYR A 93 -0.87 4.46 8.20
N ASP A 94 0.13 4.82 8.99
CA ASP A 94 1.52 4.45 8.76
C ASP A 94 1.99 3.41 9.77
N VAL A 95 2.20 2.17 9.29
CA VAL A 95 2.56 1.03 10.13
C VAL A 95 3.98 1.17 10.71
N LYS A 96 4.89 1.84 10.00
CA LYS A 96 6.31 1.93 10.36
C LYS A 96 6.74 3.31 10.87
N GLY A 97 5.86 4.30 10.84
CA GLY A 97 6.17 5.69 11.24
C GLY A 97 7.20 6.36 10.32
N PHE A 98 7.17 6.00 9.03
CA PHE A 98 8.05 6.48 7.97
C PHE A 98 7.75 7.92 7.54
N LEU A 99 6.47 8.27 7.46
CA LEU A 99 6.01 9.60 7.07
C LEU A 99 6.09 10.57 8.26
N LYS A 100 6.07 11.87 7.95
CA LYS A 100 6.05 12.90 9.00
C LYS A 100 4.73 12.80 9.77
N LYS A 101 4.81 13.07 11.07
CA LYS A 101 3.67 12.96 11.99
C LYS A 101 2.47 13.81 11.56
N GLU A 102 2.74 14.96 10.93
CA GLU A 102 1.73 15.92 10.49
C GLU A 102 0.96 15.44 9.25
N ASP A 103 1.53 14.50 8.49
CA ASP A 103 0.96 14.01 7.23
C ASP A 103 0.07 12.78 7.43
N VAL A 104 0.05 12.18 8.63
CA VAL A 104 -0.65 10.91 8.93
C VAL A 104 -1.70 11.07 10.01
N ASP A 105 -2.80 10.32 9.88
CA ASP A 105 -3.89 10.33 10.86
C ASP A 105 -3.54 9.46 12.08
N ALA A 106 -2.78 8.37 11.88
CA ALA A 106 -2.25 7.52 12.95
C ALA A 106 -0.98 6.77 12.51
N ARG A 107 -0.14 6.42 13.49
CA ARG A 107 1.10 5.65 13.29
C ARG A 107 1.48 4.85 14.54
N LEU A 108 2.31 3.81 14.36
CA LEU A 108 2.89 3.03 15.47
C LEU A 108 4.10 3.72 16.12
#